data_AF-A0A2M6UAC2-F1
#
_entry.id   AF-A0A2M6UAC2-F1
#
_cell.length_a   1.000
_cell.length_b   1.000
_cell.length_c   1.000
_cell.angle_alpha   90.00
_cell.angle_beta   90.00
_cell.angle_gamma   90.00
#
_symmetry.space_group_name_H-M   'P 1'
#
loop_
_entity.id
_entity.type
_entity.pdbx_description
1 polymer ?
#
loop_
_entity_poly.entity_id
_entity_poly.type
_entity_poly.pdbx_seq_one_letter_code
_entity_poly.pdbx_strand_id
1 'polypeptide(L)'
;MMDDFGLYPREEPFDPLGVMLFKALQVIAFLFFLALLAVSPDAKEGKIDSKAEFIITLDWPDNHPDDLDLFVQDPAGNIAWYRHREAGFLTLDRDDRGGANDFIMVAGKKIASPIREEIVTVRGILAGEYTVNVSHFVATTGEPVTANIKVQKLNPTAQVVFDNKFTLDHTGDEKTAVRFRLDAEGKVVNVDQRPKSLLETFRSGWRNGADLDPRTGVSKNPVRIRRD
;
A
#
# COMPACT_ATOMS: atom_id res chain seq x y z
N MET A 1 72.61 16.99 -68.31
CA MET A 1 71.34 16.37 -67.91
C MET A 1 71.09 16.79 -66.48
N MET A 2 70.13 17.69 -66.27
CA MET A 2 69.71 18.12 -64.93
C MET A 2 68.64 17.15 -64.44
N ASP A 3 68.87 16.51 -63.31
CA ASP A 3 67.87 15.73 -62.58
C ASP A 3 66.91 16.70 -61.89
N ASP A 4 65.69 16.77 -62.40
CA ASP A 4 64.59 17.52 -61.82
C ASP A 4 63.98 16.73 -60.66
N PHE A 5 64.52 16.93 -59.45
CA PHE A 5 63.90 16.46 -58.21
C PHE A 5 62.70 17.35 -57.87
N GLY A 6 61.58 17.11 -58.55
CA GLY A 6 60.29 17.70 -58.20
C GLY A 6 59.82 17.23 -56.82
N LEU A 7 59.98 18.08 -55.80
CA LEU A 7 59.40 17.94 -54.46
C LEU A 7 57.90 18.30 -54.44
N TYR A 8 57.13 17.89 -55.46
CA TYR A 8 55.68 18.05 -55.41
C TYR A 8 55.07 16.90 -54.62
N PRO A 9 54.17 17.16 -53.64
CA PRO A 9 53.42 16.10 -52.99
C PRO A 9 52.67 15.34 -54.08
N ARG A 10 52.86 14.02 -54.17
CA ARG A 10 51.96 13.20 -54.99
C ARG A 10 50.58 13.37 -54.40
N GLU A 11 49.63 13.89 -55.17
CA GLU A 11 48.23 13.87 -54.79
C GLU A 11 47.83 12.40 -54.65
N GLU A 12 47.64 11.95 -53.41
CA GLU A 12 47.08 10.63 -53.11
C GLU A 12 45.73 10.52 -53.84
N PRO A 13 45.53 9.48 -54.67
CA PRO A 13 44.27 9.32 -55.39
C PRO A 13 43.12 9.22 -54.39
N PHE A 14 42.10 10.05 -54.58
CA PHE A 14 40.93 10.08 -53.70
C PHE A 14 40.27 8.70 -53.63
N ASP A 15 40.18 8.13 -52.43
CA ASP A 15 39.49 6.86 -52.16
C ASP A 15 38.07 7.13 -51.61
N PRO A 16 37.05 7.20 -52.47
CA PRO A 16 35.67 7.42 -52.04
C PRO A 16 35.15 6.29 -51.14
N LEU A 17 35.62 5.05 -51.33
CA LEU A 17 35.13 3.90 -50.56
C LEU A 17 35.68 3.93 -49.14
N GLY A 18 36.97 4.22 -48.97
CA GLY A 18 37.58 4.40 -47.66
C GLY A 18 36.93 5.53 -46.87
N VAL A 19 36.64 6.67 -47.52
CA VAL A 19 35.94 7.80 -46.90
C VAL A 19 34.52 7.41 -46.49
N MET A 20 33.76 6.73 -47.36
CA MET A 20 32.40 6.28 -47.03
C MET A 20 32.39 5.24 -45.90
N LEU A 21 33.30 4.28 -45.92
CA LEU A 21 33.40 3.24 -44.90
C LEU A 21 33.77 3.82 -43.53
N PHE A 22 34.71 4.77 -43.49
CA PHE A 22 35.07 5.46 -42.26
C PHE A 22 33.90 6.27 -41.69
N LYS A 23 33.13 6.96 -42.56
CA LYS A 23 31.93 7.70 -42.13
C LYS A 23 30.83 6.77 -41.62
N ALA A 24 30.61 5.63 -42.26
CA ALA A 24 29.66 4.62 -41.79
C ALA A 24 30.06 4.08 -40.41
N LEU A 25 31.34 3.80 -40.19
CA LEU A 25 31.84 3.36 -38.88
C LEU A 25 31.63 4.42 -37.79
N GLN A 26 31.88 5.70 -38.11
CA GLN A 26 31.64 6.81 -37.17
C GLN A 26 30.16 6.88 -36.76
N VAL A 27 29.23 6.72 -37.71
CA VAL A 27 27.78 6.71 -37.42
C VAL A 27 27.40 5.51 -36.55
N ILE A 28 27.90 4.31 -36.87
CA ILE A 28 27.62 3.10 -36.09
C ILE A 28 28.15 3.24 -34.66
N ALA A 29 29.38 3.73 -34.48
CA ALA A 29 29.98 3.95 -33.17
C ALA A 29 29.20 5.00 -32.35
N PHE A 30 28.73 6.07 -33.01
CA PHE A 30 27.91 7.09 -32.37
C PHE A 30 26.54 6.54 -31.93
N LEU A 31 25.88 5.75 -32.77
CA LEU A 31 24.61 5.09 -32.41
C LEU A 31 24.80 4.09 -31.26
N PHE A 32 25.92 3.36 -31.23
CA PHE A 32 26.25 2.45 -30.13
C PHE A 32 26.46 3.22 -28.81
N PHE A 33 27.12 4.37 -28.86
CA PHE A 33 27.28 5.24 -27.70
C PHE A 33 25.93 5.78 -27.18
N LEU A 34 25.03 6.20 -28.08
CA LEU A 34 23.66 6.59 -27.71
C LEU A 34 22.87 5.42 -27.10
N ALA A 35 23.04 4.20 -27.61
CA ALA A 35 22.42 3.01 -27.04
C ALA A 35 22.93 2.73 -25.61
N LEU A 36 24.24 2.87 -25.37
CA LEU A 36 24.81 2.72 -24.03
C LEU A 36 24.32 3.79 -23.05
N LEU A 37 24.14 5.03 -23.50
CA LEU A 37 23.54 6.09 -22.67
C LEU A 37 22.04 5.85 -22.41
N ALA A 38 21.31 5.29 -23.37
CA ALA A 38 19.90 4.93 -23.22
C ALA A 38 19.71 3.72 -22.27
N VAL A 39 20.72 2.86 -22.16
CA VAL A 39 20.77 1.80 -21.14
C VAL A 39 21.30 2.41 -19.84
N SER A 40 20.49 3.23 -19.19
CA SER A 40 20.70 3.53 -17.77
C SER A 40 20.18 2.35 -16.95
N PRO A 41 21.01 1.61 -16.20
CA PRO A 41 20.47 0.74 -15.17
C PRO A 41 19.82 1.66 -14.13
N ASP A 42 18.51 1.60 -13.97
CA ASP A 42 17.84 2.26 -12.86
C ASP A 42 18.57 1.83 -11.58
N ALA A 43 19.18 2.78 -10.88
CA ALA A 43 19.78 2.56 -9.57
C ALA A 43 18.66 2.30 -8.56
N LYS A 44 18.10 1.09 -8.58
CA LYS A 44 17.15 0.59 -7.56
C LYS A 44 17.93 -0.07 -6.43
N GLU A 45 18.93 0.63 -5.89
CA GLU A 45 19.54 0.19 -4.63
C GLU A 45 18.62 0.62 -3.48
N GLY A 46 18.05 -0.37 -2.80
CA GLY A 46 17.49 -0.20 -1.45
C GLY A 46 16.01 0.19 -1.32
N LYS A 47 15.20 0.18 -2.39
CA LYS A 47 13.74 0.17 -2.19
C LYS A 47 13.32 -1.24 -1.77
N ILE A 48 13.14 -1.45 -0.47
CA ILE A 48 12.21 -2.49 -0.01
C ILE A 48 10.86 -2.05 -0.57
N ASP A 49 10.46 -2.59 -1.72
CA ASP A 49 9.16 -2.32 -2.31
C ASP A 49 8.15 -3.03 -1.43
N SER A 50 7.68 -2.34 -0.38
CA SER A 50 6.59 -2.83 0.45
C SER A 50 5.36 -2.87 -0.44
N LYS A 51 5.14 -4.03 -1.07
CA LYS A 51 4.07 -4.22 -2.04
C LYS A 51 2.73 -4.16 -1.31
N ALA A 52 1.98 -3.10 -1.57
CA ALA A 52 0.57 -3.00 -1.21
C ALA A 52 -0.26 -3.07 -2.49
N GLU A 53 -1.27 -3.93 -2.49
CA GLU A 53 -2.25 -4.08 -3.57
C GLU A 53 -3.43 -3.14 -3.37
N PHE A 54 -3.83 -2.96 -2.11
CA PHE A 54 -4.87 -2.01 -1.70
C PHE A 54 -4.45 -1.23 -0.46
N ILE A 55 -4.94 0.00 -0.37
CA ILE A 55 -4.93 0.80 0.85
C ILE A 55 -6.38 1.13 1.22
N ILE A 56 -6.69 0.94 2.50
CA ILE A 56 -7.98 1.22 3.09
C ILE A 56 -7.74 2.26 4.18
N THR A 57 -8.28 3.45 3.97
CA THR A 57 -8.10 4.60 4.84
C THR A 57 -9.42 4.95 5.50
N LEU A 58 -9.41 5.03 6.82
CA LEU A 58 -10.44 5.63 7.64
C LEU A 58 -9.94 6.99 8.10
N ASP A 59 -10.71 8.06 7.83
CA ASP A 59 -10.42 9.40 8.35
C ASP A 59 -11.66 10.01 9.02
N TRP A 60 -11.44 10.83 10.05
CA TRP A 60 -12.50 11.60 10.73
C TRP A 60 -11.96 12.99 11.12
N PRO A 61 -12.78 13.92 11.65
CA PRO A 61 -12.35 15.30 11.84
C PRO A 61 -11.05 15.44 12.62
N ASP A 62 -10.16 16.31 12.15
CA ASP A 62 -8.90 16.58 12.82
C ASP A 62 -9.11 17.03 14.28
N ASN A 63 -8.19 16.63 15.15
CA ASN A 63 -8.21 16.89 16.59
C ASN A 63 -9.46 16.36 17.33
N HIS A 64 -10.27 15.50 16.70
CA HIS A 64 -11.42 14.93 17.37
C HIS A 64 -10.98 14.03 18.55
N PRO A 65 -11.67 14.09 19.71
CA PRO A 65 -11.28 13.35 20.91
C PRO A 65 -11.81 11.91 20.96
N ASP A 66 -12.70 11.55 20.05
CA ASP A 66 -13.25 10.19 19.95
C ASP A 66 -12.32 9.25 19.18
N ASP A 67 -12.41 7.98 19.56
CA ASP A 67 -11.60 6.88 19.05
C ASP A 67 -12.44 6.01 18.10
N LEU A 68 -12.01 5.93 16.84
CA LEU A 68 -12.66 5.12 15.80
C LEU A 68 -11.71 4.03 15.34
N ASP A 69 -12.15 2.78 15.45
CA ASP A 69 -11.35 1.60 15.10
C ASP A 69 -11.75 1.06 13.72
N LEU A 70 -10.75 0.81 12.87
CA LEU A 70 -10.88 0.14 11.59
C LEU A 70 -10.72 -1.38 11.72
N PHE A 71 -11.71 -2.11 11.20
CA PHE A 71 -11.69 -3.56 11.09
C PHE A 71 -11.75 -3.97 9.62
N VAL A 72 -10.76 -4.72 9.17
CA VAL A 72 -10.74 -5.29 7.82
C VAL A 72 -10.67 -6.80 7.90
N GLN A 73 -11.61 -7.48 7.26
CA GLN A 73 -11.61 -8.93 7.11
C GLN A 73 -11.26 -9.33 5.68
N ASP A 74 -10.36 -10.31 5.53
CA ASP A 74 -10.02 -10.92 4.24
C ASP A 74 -10.95 -12.11 3.89
N PRO A 75 -10.89 -12.63 2.65
CA PRO A 75 -11.72 -13.76 2.24
C PRO A 75 -11.46 -15.07 3.01
N ALA A 76 -10.29 -15.23 3.63
CA ALA A 76 -9.97 -16.40 4.47
C ALA A 76 -10.54 -16.26 5.90
N GLY A 77 -11.11 -15.11 6.24
CA GLY A 77 -11.70 -14.81 7.54
C GLY A 77 -10.72 -14.17 8.53
N ASN A 78 -9.48 -13.88 8.13
CA ASN A 78 -8.54 -13.15 8.97
C ASN A 78 -9.01 -11.71 9.15
N ILE A 79 -8.88 -11.17 10.37
CA ILE A 79 -9.30 -9.79 10.68
C ILE A 79 -8.10 -9.00 11.19
N ALA A 80 -7.80 -7.88 10.53
CA ALA A 80 -6.85 -6.88 11.01
C ALA A 80 -7.58 -5.78 11.81
N TRP A 81 -7.04 -5.48 12.99
CA TRP A 81 -7.52 -4.46 13.95
C TRP A 81 -6.46 -4.22 15.03
N TYR A 82 -6.64 -3.26 15.94
CA TYR A 82 -5.56 -2.80 16.85
C TYR A 82 -4.86 -3.90 17.66
N ARG A 83 -5.55 -4.97 18.10
CA ARG A 83 -4.93 -6.09 18.83
C ARG A 83 -4.28 -7.14 17.94
N HIS A 84 -4.68 -7.19 16.67
CA HIS A 84 -4.21 -8.17 15.70
C HIS A 84 -3.87 -7.43 14.40
N ARG A 85 -2.79 -6.64 14.46
CA ARG A 85 -2.42 -5.69 13.42
C ARG A 85 -2.01 -6.36 12.12
N GLU A 86 -1.51 -7.58 12.16
CA GLU A 86 -1.13 -8.37 11.00
C GLU A 86 -1.98 -9.64 10.94
N ALA A 87 -2.71 -9.83 9.84
CA ALA A 87 -3.65 -10.94 9.71
C ALA A 87 -3.75 -11.38 8.25
N GLY A 88 -3.18 -12.54 7.91
CA GLY A 88 -3.08 -12.98 6.51
C GLY A 88 -2.27 -11.98 5.67
N PHE A 89 -2.88 -11.39 4.65
CA PHE A 89 -2.27 -10.33 3.83
C PHE A 89 -2.62 -8.91 4.31
N LEU A 90 -3.33 -8.77 5.43
CA LEU A 90 -3.73 -7.49 5.97
C LEU A 90 -2.68 -6.95 6.96
N THR A 91 -2.46 -5.65 6.95
CA THR A 91 -1.62 -4.97 7.94
C THR A 91 -2.25 -3.62 8.33
N LEU A 92 -2.51 -3.41 9.62
CA LEU A 92 -2.87 -2.12 10.22
C LEU A 92 -1.59 -1.28 10.37
N ASP A 93 -1.28 -0.50 9.34
CA ASP A 93 -0.08 0.32 9.26
C ASP A 93 -0.16 1.52 10.21
N ARG A 94 -1.33 2.15 10.33
CA ARG A 94 -1.60 3.26 11.25
C ARG A 94 -2.81 2.94 12.14
N ASP A 95 -2.60 3.05 13.45
CA ASP A 95 -3.57 2.92 14.55
C ASP A 95 -3.66 4.30 15.22
N ASP A 96 -4.86 4.85 15.42
CA ASP A 96 -5.05 6.18 16.00
C ASP A 96 -6.06 6.14 17.13
N ARG A 97 -5.54 6.02 18.35
CA ARG A 97 -6.32 5.88 19.60
C ARG A 97 -6.94 7.19 20.09
N GLY A 98 -6.86 8.26 19.30
CA GLY A 98 -7.26 9.59 19.74
C GLY A 98 -6.39 10.20 20.86
N GLY A 99 -6.73 11.45 21.20
CA GLY A 99 -6.27 12.09 22.44
C GLY A 99 -4.78 12.51 22.52
N ALA A 100 -4.32 12.69 23.77
CA ALA A 100 -3.06 13.36 24.11
C ALA A 100 -1.80 12.51 23.94
N ASN A 101 -1.88 11.36 23.28
CA ASN A 101 -0.72 10.50 22.98
C ASN A 101 -0.28 10.55 21.52
N ASP A 102 -1.03 11.25 20.66
CA ASP A 102 -0.72 11.32 19.24
C ASP A 102 0.19 12.52 18.92
N PHE A 103 1.46 12.21 18.63
CA PHE A 103 2.47 13.23 18.32
C PHE A 103 3.41 12.76 17.23
N ILE A 104 3.81 13.72 16.40
CA ILE A 104 4.87 13.56 15.41
C ILE A 104 6.15 14.21 15.91
N MET A 105 7.28 13.60 15.57
CA MET A 105 8.61 14.16 15.84
C MET A 105 9.09 14.94 14.62
N VAL A 106 9.14 16.27 14.73
CA VAL A 106 9.65 17.14 13.67
C VAL A 106 10.91 17.83 14.19
N ALA A 107 12.05 17.53 13.57
CA ALA A 107 13.37 18.05 13.99
C ALA A 107 13.66 17.85 15.50
N GLY A 108 13.28 16.70 16.05
CA GLY A 108 13.49 16.37 17.47
C GLY A 108 12.46 17.01 18.43
N LYS A 109 11.52 17.81 17.94
CA LYS A 109 10.44 18.39 18.73
C LYS A 109 9.17 17.54 18.62
N LYS A 110 8.56 17.26 19.77
CA LYS A 110 7.26 16.59 19.88
C LYS A 110 6.15 17.59 19.54
N ILE A 111 5.42 17.36 18.46
CA ILE A 111 4.29 18.19 17.99
C ILE A 111 3.03 17.32 18.00
N ALA A 112 1.93 17.83 18.55
CA ALA A 112 0.66 17.11 18.55
C ALA A 112 0.19 16.86 17.12
N SER A 113 -0.21 15.62 16.82
CA SER A 113 -0.78 15.27 15.52
C SER A 113 -2.25 15.70 15.49
N PRO A 114 -2.65 16.58 14.57
CA PRO A 114 -4.06 16.90 14.38
C PRO A 114 -4.80 15.81 13.58
N ILE A 115 -4.07 15.01 12.81
CA ILE A 115 -4.62 14.05 11.86
C ILE A 115 -5.25 12.91 12.64
N ARG A 116 -6.48 12.56 12.25
CA ARG A 116 -7.24 11.42 12.75
C ARG A 116 -7.49 10.42 11.64
N GLU A 117 -6.69 9.36 11.64
CA GLU A 117 -6.66 8.41 10.52
C GLU A 117 -6.20 7.02 10.96
N GLU A 118 -6.88 5.98 10.48
CA GLU A 118 -6.39 4.60 10.50
C GLU A 118 -6.19 4.06 9.08
N ILE A 119 -5.13 3.28 8.90
CA ILE A 119 -4.77 2.73 7.58
C ILE A 119 -4.53 1.24 7.69
N VAL A 120 -5.26 0.48 6.88
CA VAL A 120 -4.97 -0.93 6.60
C VAL A 120 -4.50 -1.10 5.16
N THR A 121 -3.37 -1.76 4.95
CA THR A 121 -2.96 -2.24 3.63
C THR A 121 -3.28 -3.71 3.42
N VAL A 122 -3.59 -4.05 2.17
CA VAL A 122 -3.67 -5.43 1.69
C VAL A 122 -2.42 -5.69 0.85
N ARG A 123 -1.52 -6.55 1.35
CA ARG A 123 -0.19 -6.78 0.75
C ARG A 123 -0.13 -7.94 -0.25
N GLY A 124 -1.25 -8.62 -0.45
CA GLY A 124 -1.39 -9.73 -1.40
C GLY A 124 -2.84 -9.90 -1.84
N ILE A 125 -3.03 -10.41 -3.07
CA ILE A 125 -4.36 -10.67 -3.62
C ILE A 125 -4.86 -12.02 -3.12
N LEU A 126 -6.02 -12.02 -2.47
CA LEU A 126 -6.81 -13.21 -2.23
C LEU A 126 -8.18 -13.04 -2.89
N ALA A 127 -8.56 -13.98 -3.75
CA ALA A 127 -9.87 -13.94 -4.39
C ALA A 127 -10.99 -14.12 -3.35
N GLY A 128 -12.08 -13.38 -3.52
CA GLY A 128 -13.22 -13.43 -2.62
C GLY A 128 -13.58 -12.07 -2.03
N GLU A 129 -14.39 -12.09 -0.99
CA GLU A 129 -14.98 -10.88 -0.41
C GLU A 129 -14.16 -10.36 0.77
N TYR A 130 -13.79 -9.08 0.70
CA TYR A 130 -13.23 -8.31 1.80
C TYR A 130 -14.35 -7.51 2.46
N THR A 131 -14.32 -7.40 3.79
CA THR A 131 -15.29 -6.62 4.58
C THR A 131 -14.56 -5.54 5.34
N VAL A 132 -14.99 -4.29 5.21
CA VAL A 132 -14.44 -3.13 5.93
C VAL A 132 -15.53 -2.59 6.84
N ASN A 133 -15.27 -2.67 8.14
CA ASN A 133 -16.13 -2.11 9.17
C ASN A 133 -15.38 -1.05 9.97
N VAL A 134 -16.14 -0.13 10.54
CA VAL A 134 -15.64 0.86 11.48
C VAL A 134 -16.48 0.80 12.74
N SER A 135 -15.80 0.86 13.89
CA SER A 135 -16.43 0.91 15.20
C SER A 135 -16.16 2.26 15.85
N HIS A 136 -17.17 2.85 16.47
CA HIS A 136 -16.99 3.97 17.40
C HIS A 136 -16.51 3.40 18.74
N PHE A 137 -15.21 3.20 18.88
CA PHE A 137 -14.66 2.47 20.02
C PHE A 137 -14.84 3.23 21.33
N VAL A 138 -14.58 4.55 21.32
CA VAL A 138 -14.85 5.43 22.46
C VAL A 138 -15.47 6.75 21.98
N ALA A 139 -16.73 6.98 22.34
CA ALA A 139 -17.42 8.25 22.16
C ALA A 139 -17.19 9.18 23.37
N THR A 140 -16.06 9.90 23.39
CA THR A 140 -15.72 10.85 24.45
C THR A 140 -16.66 12.07 24.44
N THR A 141 -17.03 12.53 23.25
CA THR A 141 -17.94 13.68 23.07
C THR A 141 -19.40 13.35 23.41
N GLY A 142 -19.82 12.10 23.19
CA GLY A 142 -21.23 11.71 23.23
C GLY A 142 -22.05 12.19 22.02
N GLU A 143 -21.40 12.73 20.99
CA GLU A 143 -22.04 13.23 19.78
C GLU A 143 -21.72 12.32 18.57
N PRO A 144 -22.58 12.31 17.53
CA PRO A 144 -22.30 11.54 16.33
C PRO A 144 -21.07 12.05 15.57
N VAL A 145 -20.21 11.14 15.14
CA VAL A 145 -18.98 11.43 14.38
C VAL A 145 -19.16 11.03 12.93
N THR A 146 -18.95 11.96 12.01
CA THR A 146 -18.91 11.65 10.58
C THR A 146 -17.50 11.25 10.18
N ALA A 147 -17.34 10.00 9.74
CA ALA A 147 -16.10 9.45 9.24
C ALA A 147 -16.18 9.18 7.73
N ASN A 148 -15.02 9.04 7.10
CA ASN A 148 -14.88 8.70 5.69
C ASN A 148 -14.08 7.41 5.54
N ILE A 149 -14.52 6.53 4.65
CA ILE A 149 -13.76 5.33 4.26
C ILE A 149 -13.43 5.43 2.78
N LYS A 150 -12.14 5.26 2.48
CA LYS A 150 -11.61 5.20 1.13
C LYS A 150 -10.87 3.89 0.90
N VAL A 151 -11.21 3.19 -0.18
CA VAL A 151 -10.51 2.00 -0.65
C VAL A 151 -9.87 2.32 -1.98
N GLN A 152 -8.54 2.17 -2.07
CA GLN A 152 -7.80 2.40 -3.30
C GLN A 152 -7.02 1.15 -3.68
N LYS A 153 -7.17 0.72 -4.92
CA LYS A 153 -6.29 -0.28 -5.54
C LYS A 153 -5.03 0.44 -6.03
N LEU A 154 -3.85 -0.13 -5.80
CA LEU A 154 -2.57 0.52 -6.12
C LEU A 154 -1.92 -0.03 -7.39
N ASN A 155 -2.09 -1.31 -7.70
CA ASN A 155 -1.48 -1.97 -8.85
C ASN A 155 -2.52 -2.44 -9.89
N PRO A 156 -2.22 -2.36 -11.21
CA PRO A 156 -1.03 -1.78 -11.81
C PRO A 156 -1.01 -0.24 -11.80
N THR A 157 -2.16 0.39 -11.55
CA THR A 157 -2.30 1.84 -11.39
C THR A 157 -3.25 2.16 -10.26
N ALA A 158 -3.03 3.31 -9.60
CA ALA A 158 -3.87 3.76 -8.51
C ALA A 158 -5.31 4.02 -9.00
N GLN A 159 -6.29 3.36 -8.40
CA GLN A 159 -7.72 3.53 -8.67
C GLN A 159 -8.51 3.58 -7.36
N VAL A 160 -9.42 4.55 -7.25
CA VAL A 160 -10.40 4.60 -6.16
C VAL A 160 -11.49 3.57 -6.45
N VAL A 161 -11.61 2.59 -5.56
CA VAL A 161 -12.63 1.53 -5.60
C VAL A 161 -13.89 1.97 -4.88
N PHE A 162 -13.71 2.71 -3.78
CA PHE A 162 -14.79 3.17 -2.92
C PHE A 162 -14.33 4.41 -2.15
N ASP A 163 -15.21 5.39 -1.99
CA ASP A 163 -14.99 6.60 -1.18
C ASP A 163 -16.37 7.09 -0.71
N ASN A 164 -16.64 6.97 0.59
CA ASN A 164 -17.94 7.37 1.13
C ASN A 164 -17.86 7.76 2.60
N LYS A 165 -18.73 8.71 2.96
CA LYS A 165 -18.92 9.16 4.34
C LYS A 165 -20.09 8.44 5.01
N PHE A 166 -19.96 8.23 6.31
CA PHE A 166 -21.03 7.71 7.16
C PHE A 166 -20.85 8.28 8.57
N THR A 167 -21.94 8.24 9.34
CA THR A 167 -21.96 8.77 10.70
C THR A 167 -22.05 7.62 11.69
N LEU A 168 -21.18 7.61 12.69
CA LEU A 168 -21.24 6.73 13.85
C LEU A 168 -21.81 7.52 15.03
N ASP A 169 -22.69 6.91 15.80
CA ASP A 169 -23.52 7.66 16.77
C ASP A 169 -23.01 7.56 18.22
N HIS A 170 -22.71 6.35 18.69
CA HIS A 170 -22.38 6.08 20.09
C HIS A 170 -21.33 4.98 20.24
N THR A 171 -20.71 4.91 21.42
CA THR A 171 -19.74 3.86 21.78
C THR A 171 -20.28 2.46 21.47
N GLY A 172 -19.54 1.72 20.65
CA GLY A 172 -19.88 0.37 20.20
C GLY A 172 -20.76 0.30 18.96
N ASP A 173 -21.18 1.45 18.37
CA ASP A 173 -21.79 1.46 17.03
C ASP A 173 -20.78 0.94 16.02
N GLU A 174 -21.19 -0.07 15.27
CA GLU A 174 -20.40 -0.69 14.21
C GLU A 174 -21.14 -0.50 12.89
N LYS A 175 -20.42 -0.01 11.89
CA LYS A 175 -20.95 0.11 10.53
C LYS A 175 -20.06 -0.62 9.54
N THR A 176 -20.70 -1.41 8.69
CA THR A 176 -20.07 -1.92 7.47
C THR A 176 -19.99 -0.79 6.45
N ALA A 177 -18.78 -0.27 6.24
CA ALA A 177 -18.55 0.82 5.30
C ALA A 177 -18.62 0.31 3.86
N VAL A 178 -17.95 -0.82 3.58
CA VAL A 178 -17.92 -1.43 2.25
C VAL A 178 -17.57 -2.92 2.32
N ARG A 179 -18.16 -3.68 1.41
CA ARG A 179 -17.76 -5.03 1.06
C ARG A 179 -17.40 -5.03 -0.42
N PHE A 180 -16.18 -5.44 -0.73
CA PHE A 180 -15.71 -5.52 -2.11
C PHE A 180 -15.21 -6.92 -2.40
N ARG A 181 -15.49 -7.42 -3.60
CA ARG A 181 -15.11 -8.76 -4.03
C ARG A 181 -14.05 -8.68 -5.11
N LEU A 182 -13.00 -9.48 -4.95
CA LEU A 182 -11.94 -9.66 -5.93
C LEU A 182 -12.11 -11.00 -6.67
N ASP A 183 -11.75 -11.03 -7.96
CA ASP A 183 -11.48 -12.27 -8.70
C ASP A 183 -10.06 -12.79 -8.46
N ALA A 184 -9.68 -13.88 -9.14
CA ALA A 184 -8.36 -14.51 -8.99
C ALA A 184 -7.22 -13.62 -9.49
N GLU A 185 -7.51 -12.71 -10.40
CA GLU A 185 -6.58 -11.74 -10.98
C GLU A 185 -6.49 -10.44 -10.16
N GLY A 186 -7.26 -10.34 -9.07
CA GLY A 186 -7.29 -9.16 -8.18
C GLY A 186 -8.06 -7.98 -8.75
N LYS A 187 -8.94 -8.19 -9.72
CA LYS A 187 -9.88 -7.17 -10.20
C LYS A 187 -11.09 -7.12 -9.27
N VAL A 188 -11.55 -5.91 -8.98
CA VAL A 188 -12.78 -5.70 -8.23
C VAL A 188 -13.98 -6.04 -9.12
N VAL A 189 -14.74 -7.06 -8.73
CA VAL A 189 -15.92 -7.54 -9.48
C VAL A 189 -17.24 -7.13 -8.85
N ASN A 190 -17.23 -6.75 -7.58
CA ASN A 190 -18.42 -6.27 -6.89
C ASN A 190 -18.04 -5.33 -5.74
N VAL A 191 -18.87 -4.31 -5.50
CA VAL A 191 -18.78 -3.38 -4.37
C VAL A 191 -20.19 -3.17 -3.86
N ASP A 192 -20.43 -3.45 -2.58
CA ASP A 192 -21.72 -3.25 -1.92
C ASP A 192 -21.52 -2.80 -0.46
N GLN A 193 -22.62 -2.44 0.20
CA GLN A 193 -22.62 -1.99 1.61
C GLN A 193 -23.51 -2.88 2.47
N ARG A 194 -23.67 -4.16 2.11
CA ARG A 194 -24.55 -5.07 2.84
C ARG A 194 -24.03 -5.27 4.27
N PRO A 195 -24.86 -5.05 5.30
CA PRO A 195 -24.43 -5.18 6.69
C PRO A 195 -23.81 -6.55 7.00
N LYS A 196 -22.70 -6.54 7.73
CA LYS A 196 -22.04 -7.74 8.28
C LYS A 196 -21.21 -7.32 9.50
N SER A 197 -21.62 -7.70 10.70
CA SER A 197 -20.83 -7.42 11.91
C SER A 197 -19.55 -8.26 11.92
N LEU A 198 -18.41 -7.60 12.10
CA LEU A 198 -17.14 -8.23 12.44
C LEU A 198 -17.02 -8.36 13.95
N LEU A 199 -17.53 -7.39 14.73
CA LEU A 199 -17.51 -7.43 16.20
C LEU A 199 -18.22 -8.66 16.80
N GLU A 200 -19.31 -9.14 16.18
CA GLU A 200 -19.98 -10.38 16.60
C GLU A 200 -19.08 -11.62 16.49
N THR A 201 -18.16 -11.64 15.53
CA THR A 201 -17.17 -12.72 15.39
C THR A 201 -16.28 -12.81 16.64
N PHE A 202 -16.08 -11.69 17.35
CA PHE A 202 -15.31 -11.64 18.58
C PHE A 202 -16.04 -12.09 19.83
N ARG A 203 -17.38 -12.16 19.79
CA ARG A 203 -18.16 -12.75 20.88
C ARG A 203 -17.95 -14.26 20.97
N SER A 204 -17.59 -14.91 19.86
CA SER A 204 -17.07 -16.29 19.85
C SER A 204 -15.54 -16.28 19.93
N GLY A 205 -14.96 -16.22 21.13
CA GLY A 205 -13.50 -16.20 21.34
C GLY A 205 -12.74 -17.40 20.76
N TRP A 206 -13.44 -18.40 20.22
CA TRP A 206 -12.87 -19.57 19.55
C TRP A 206 -12.52 -19.34 18.07
N ARG A 207 -13.13 -18.37 17.36
CA ARG A 207 -13.00 -18.22 15.89
C ARG A 207 -12.01 -17.16 15.40
N ASN A 208 -11.55 -16.29 16.29
CA ASN A 208 -11.05 -14.97 15.89
C ASN A 208 -9.73 -14.57 16.58
N GLY A 209 -9.11 -15.47 17.34
CA GLY A 209 -7.84 -15.24 18.01
C GLY A 209 -7.87 -14.20 19.13
N ALA A 210 -9.05 -13.72 19.57
CA ALA A 210 -9.16 -12.81 20.72
C ALA A 210 -8.79 -13.47 22.05
N ASP A 211 -8.75 -14.79 22.08
CA ASP A 211 -8.21 -15.58 23.16
C ASP A 211 -6.68 -15.61 23.17
N LEU A 212 -6.00 -15.23 22.08
CA LEU A 212 -4.54 -15.25 22.01
C LEU A 212 -3.92 -14.08 22.79
N ASP A 213 -2.88 -14.36 23.55
CA ASP A 213 -2.06 -13.34 24.20
C ASP A 213 -1.26 -12.56 23.14
N PRO A 214 -1.40 -11.22 23.09
CA PRO A 214 -0.71 -10.37 22.12
C PRO A 214 0.82 -10.45 22.16
N ARG A 215 1.42 -10.93 23.26
CA ARG A 215 2.87 -11.06 23.42
C ARG A 215 3.41 -12.43 23.06
N THR A 216 2.59 -13.47 23.20
CA THR A 216 3.07 -14.86 23.09
C THR A 216 2.37 -15.63 21.97
N GLY A 217 1.27 -15.12 21.43
CA GLY A 217 0.45 -15.80 20.42
C GLY A 217 -0.25 -17.06 20.95
N VAL A 218 -0.22 -17.29 22.28
CA VAL A 218 -0.79 -18.47 22.93
C VAL A 218 -2.21 -18.15 23.43
N SER A 219 -3.13 -19.10 23.24
CA SER A 219 -4.49 -18.99 23.79
C SER A 219 -4.47 -18.89 25.31
N LYS A 220 -5.15 -17.87 25.85
CA LYS A 220 -5.39 -17.65 27.28
C LYS A 220 -6.36 -18.65 27.89
N ASN A 221 -7.03 -19.48 27.06
CA ASN A 221 -7.98 -20.48 27.52
C ASN A 221 -7.38 -21.89 27.40
N PRO A 222 -7.09 -22.59 28.51
CA PRO A 222 -6.39 -23.88 28.50
C PRO A 222 -7.24 -25.06 28.01
N VAL A 223 -8.52 -24.85 27.63
CA VAL A 223 -9.42 -25.89 27.11
C VAL A 223 -9.14 -26.17 25.62
N ARG A 224 -7.87 -26.31 25.27
CA ARG A 224 -7.40 -26.71 23.94
C ARG A 224 -7.09 -28.21 23.89
N ILE A 225 -7.79 -29.01 24.69
CA ILE A 225 -7.74 -30.47 24.58
C ILE A 225 -8.76 -30.88 23.54
N ARG A 226 -8.25 -31.40 22.42
CA ARG A 226 -9.02 -31.96 21.31
C ARG A 226 -10.18 -32.79 21.84
N ARG A 227 -11.38 -32.49 21.37
CA ARG A 227 -12.40 -33.51 21.17
C ARG A 227 -12.46 -33.72 19.67
N ASP A 228 -11.77 -34.77 19.27
CA ASP A 228 -11.95 -35.67 18.13
C ASP A 228 -12.75 -35.13 16.93
#